data_AF-A0A087TTM9-F1
#
_entry.id   AF-A0A087TTM9-F1
#
_cell.length_a   1.000
_cell.length_b   1.000
_cell.length_c   1.000
_cell.angle_alpha   90.00
_cell.angle_beta   90.00
_cell.angle_gamma   90.00
#
_symmetry.space_group_name_H-M   'P 1'
#
loop_
_entity.id
_entity.type
_entity.pdbx_description
1 polymer ?
#
loop_
_entity_poly.entity_id
_entity_poly.type
_entity_poly.pdbx_seq_one_letter_code
_entity_poly.pdbx_strand_id
1 'polypeptide(L)'
;MLNSSDLDIFNSITIPSIIAGDLNAKHISWNSRRNNQNGNFLYKYSLLNDIKIFGPNDPTRYDYHGSADVLDITITKNFQQIPYLSVHNQLNSDHLPVNLTYHSFEENSSIKTYYGLDKI
;
A
#
# COMPACT_ATOMS: atom_id res chain seq x y z
N MET A 1 -0.47 -13.88 -6.30
CA MET A 1 -1.59 -13.00 -5.95
C MET A 1 -2.13 -13.46 -4.60
N LEU A 2 -2.47 -12.52 -3.71
CA LEU A 2 -3.10 -12.85 -2.43
C LEU A 2 -4.42 -13.58 -2.68
N ASN A 3 -4.55 -14.78 -2.13
CA ASN A 3 -5.78 -15.56 -2.16
C ASN A 3 -6.52 -15.45 -0.82
N SER A 4 -7.71 -16.07 -0.71
CA SER A 4 -8.51 -16.02 0.51
C SER A 4 -7.78 -16.57 1.72
N SER A 5 -7.06 -17.70 1.60
CA SER A 5 -6.33 -18.30 2.73
C SER A 5 -5.24 -17.38 3.27
N ASP A 6 -4.50 -16.69 2.38
CA ASP A 6 -3.48 -15.72 2.79
C ASP A 6 -4.10 -14.55 3.57
N LEU A 7 -5.25 -14.07 3.10
CA LEU A 7 -5.98 -12.97 3.74
C LEU A 7 -6.68 -13.40 5.03
N ASP A 8 -7.14 -14.64 5.14
CA ASP A 8 -7.74 -15.20 6.35
C ASP A 8 -6.68 -15.31 7.44
N ILE A 9 -5.48 -15.79 7.10
CA ILE A 9 -4.32 -15.81 8.01
C ILE A 9 -4.01 -14.38 8.46
N PHE A 10 -3.86 -13.44 7.52
CA PHE A 10 -3.57 -12.05 7.85
C PHE A 10 -4.64 -11.40 8.74
N ASN A 11 -5.91 -11.65 8.44
CA ASN A 11 -7.04 -11.12 9.20
C ASN A 11 -7.15 -11.75 10.61
N SER A 12 -6.65 -12.96 10.81
CA SER A 12 -6.57 -13.59 12.13
C SER A 12 -5.50 -12.99 13.05
N ILE A 13 -4.58 -12.19 12.51
CA ILE A 13 -3.51 -11.55 13.28
C ILE A 13 -4.11 -10.49 14.22
N THR A 14 -3.69 -10.53 15.49
CA THR A 14 -4.17 -9.63 16.56
C THR A 14 -3.23 -8.46 16.85
N ILE A 15 -2.00 -8.50 16.32
CA ILE A 15 -1.04 -7.39 16.39
C ILE A 15 -1.18 -6.46 15.18
N PRO A 16 -0.73 -5.19 15.25
CA PRO A 16 -0.63 -4.33 14.07
C PRO A 16 0.21 -5.01 12.99
N SER A 17 -0.36 -5.17 11.79
CA SER A 17 0.31 -5.84 10.67
C SER A 17 0.01 -5.19 9.33
N ILE A 18 0.97 -5.29 8.41
CA ILE A 18 0.97 -4.63 7.11
C ILE A 18 1.37 -5.63 6.03
N ILE A 19 0.69 -5.58 4.89
CA ILE A 19 1.17 -6.10 3.61
C ILE A 19 1.30 -4.90 2.67
N ALA A 20 2.47 -4.69 2.06
CA ALA A 20 2.69 -3.59 1.14
C ALA A 20 3.57 -4.00 -0.05
N GLY A 21 3.29 -3.42 -1.22
CA GLY A 21 4.05 -3.63 -2.46
C GLY A 21 3.14 -3.79 -3.68
N ASP A 22 3.71 -4.19 -4.82
CA ASP A 22 2.96 -4.49 -6.03
C ASP A 22 2.09 -5.74 -5.86
N LEU A 23 0.80 -5.51 -5.60
CA LEU A 23 -0.19 -6.58 -5.49
C LEU A 23 -0.94 -6.82 -6.81
N ASN A 24 -0.69 -5.97 -7.82
CA ASN A 24 -1.40 -5.91 -9.10
C ASN A 24 -2.94 -5.98 -8.92
N ALA A 25 -3.45 -5.39 -7.84
CA ALA A 25 -4.86 -5.35 -7.47
C ALA A 25 -5.38 -3.93 -7.69
N LYS A 26 -6.12 -3.75 -8.77
CA LYS A 26 -6.54 -2.43 -9.25
C LYS A 26 -7.96 -2.14 -8.79
N HIS A 27 -8.18 -1.07 -8.04
CA HIS A 27 -9.50 -0.58 -7.67
C HIS A 27 -9.47 0.95 -7.49
N ILE A 28 -10.53 1.62 -7.93
CA ILE A 28 -10.66 3.08 -7.81
C ILE A 28 -10.62 3.59 -6.35
N SER A 29 -10.95 2.74 -5.37
CA SER A 29 -10.91 3.09 -3.95
C SER A 29 -9.51 3.32 -3.39
N TRP A 30 -8.46 2.91 -4.12
CA TRP A 30 -7.06 3.18 -3.78
C TRP A 30 -6.32 3.78 -4.97
N ASN A 31 -7.01 4.66 -5.70
CA ASN A 31 -6.45 5.54 -6.74
C ASN A 31 -5.91 4.84 -8.00
N SER A 32 -6.22 3.56 -8.20
CA SER A 32 -5.98 2.94 -9.51
C SER A 32 -6.99 3.45 -10.55
N ARG A 33 -6.56 3.51 -11.82
CA ARG A 33 -7.40 4.05 -12.92
C ARG A 33 -8.64 3.23 -13.24
N ARG A 34 -8.60 1.92 -12.96
CA ARG A 34 -9.68 0.99 -13.30
C ARG A 34 -9.72 -0.16 -12.32
N ASN A 35 -10.84 -0.86 -12.28
CA ASN A 35 -10.94 -2.08 -11.48
C ASN A 35 -10.41 -3.28 -12.26
N ASN A 36 -9.78 -4.25 -11.57
CA ASN A 36 -9.54 -5.59 -12.09
C ASN A 36 -10.13 -6.65 -11.14
N GLN A 37 -10.05 -7.93 -11.52
CA GLN A 37 -10.60 -9.04 -10.73
C GLN A 37 -10.04 -9.06 -9.30
N ASN A 38 -8.74 -8.84 -9.16
CA ASN A 38 -8.07 -8.80 -7.87
C ASN A 38 -8.50 -7.64 -6.99
N GLY A 39 -8.60 -6.44 -7.55
CA GLY A 39 -9.02 -5.29 -6.77
C GLY A 39 -10.48 -5.40 -6.34
N ASN A 40 -11.35 -5.93 -7.20
CA ASN A 40 -12.74 -6.23 -6.81
C ASN A 40 -12.81 -7.29 -5.71
N PHE A 41 -11.94 -8.32 -5.74
CA PHE A 41 -11.84 -9.33 -4.70
C PHE A 41 -11.37 -8.73 -3.37
N LEU A 42 -10.24 -8.01 -3.37
CA LEU A 42 -9.70 -7.36 -2.18
C LEU A 42 -10.66 -6.32 -1.59
N TYR A 43 -11.31 -5.53 -2.45
CA TYR A 43 -12.31 -4.56 -2.01
C TYR A 43 -13.46 -5.24 -1.28
N LYS A 44 -14.07 -6.28 -1.89
CA LYS A 44 -15.12 -7.08 -1.23
C LYS A 44 -14.65 -7.71 0.08
N TYR A 45 -13.44 -8.27 0.11
CA TYR A 45 -12.88 -8.87 1.31
C TYR A 45 -12.73 -7.84 2.43
N SER A 46 -12.25 -6.62 2.10
CA SER A 46 -12.10 -5.51 3.05
C SER A 46 -13.42 -4.98 3.61
N LEU A 47 -14.53 -5.11 2.87
CA LEU A 47 -15.86 -4.73 3.38
C LEU A 47 -16.44 -5.74 4.38
N LEU A 48 -15.97 -6.99 4.34
CA LEU A 48 -16.48 -8.09 5.17
C LEU A 48 -15.57 -8.41 6.37
N ASN A 49 -14.36 -7.87 6.38
CA ASN A 49 -13.33 -8.16 7.37
C ASN A 49 -12.70 -6.87 7.87
N ASP A 50 -12.10 -6.93 9.06
CA ASP A 50 -11.45 -5.77 9.66
C ASP A 50 -10.04 -5.57 9.12
N ILE A 51 -9.93 -5.29 7.82
CA ILE A 51 -8.70 -4.84 7.14
C ILE A 51 -8.98 -3.56 6.37
N LYS A 52 -7.96 -2.72 6.19
CA LYS A 52 -8.06 -1.48 5.39
C LYS A 52 -7.04 -1.51 4.27
N ILE A 53 -7.36 -0.86 3.15
CA ILE A 53 -6.49 -0.82 1.96
C ILE A 53 -6.27 0.63 1.55
N PHE A 54 -5.03 0.99 1.28
CA PHE A 54 -4.58 2.33 0.92
C PHE A 54 -3.69 2.29 -0.32
N GLY A 55 -3.81 3.29 -1.17
CA GLY A 55 -2.89 3.56 -2.27
C GLY A 55 -2.43 5.03 -2.23
N PRO A 56 -1.25 5.36 -2.76
CA PRO A 56 -0.82 6.74 -2.88
C PRO A 56 -1.74 7.52 -3.83
N ASN A 57 -1.69 8.85 -3.76
CA ASN A 57 -2.41 9.72 -4.71
C ASN A 57 -1.71 9.80 -6.07
N ASP A 58 -0.40 9.56 -6.10
CA ASP A 58 0.41 9.57 -7.31
C ASP A 58 0.56 8.14 -7.88
N PRO A 59 0.72 7.99 -9.22
CA PRO A 59 0.94 6.69 -9.85
C PRO A 59 2.22 6.01 -9.35
N THR A 60 2.17 4.70 -9.13
CA THR A 60 3.33 3.90 -8.68
C THR A 60 4.01 3.16 -9.83
N ARG A 61 3.39 3.11 -11.01
CA ARG A 61 3.99 2.53 -12.21
C ARG A 61 3.60 3.30 -13.47
N TYR A 62 4.55 3.46 -14.38
CA TYR A 62 4.32 3.91 -15.76
C TYR A 62 4.66 2.77 -16.71
N ASP A 63 3.75 2.38 -17.59
CA ASP A 63 4.11 1.42 -18.64
C ASP A 63 4.95 2.07 -19.77
N TYR A 64 5.44 1.27 -20.71
CA TYR A 64 6.25 1.75 -21.84
C TYR A 64 5.50 2.72 -22.78
N HIS A 65 4.17 2.80 -22.68
CA HIS A 65 3.33 3.75 -23.39
C HIS A 65 3.07 5.03 -22.58
N GLY A 66 3.67 5.18 -21.39
CA GLY A 66 3.46 6.31 -20.49
C GLY A 66 2.16 6.24 -19.69
N SER A 67 1.48 5.10 -19.70
CA SER A 67 0.22 4.91 -18.99
C SER A 67 0.48 4.68 -17.50
N ALA A 68 0.07 5.64 -16.68
CA ALA A 68 0.35 5.68 -15.24
C ALA A 68 -0.74 4.99 -14.42
N ASP A 69 -0.40 4.17 -13.41
CA ASP A 69 -1.39 3.51 -12.55
C ASP A 69 -0.85 3.30 -11.13
N VAL A 70 -1.74 3.03 -10.18
CA VAL A 70 -1.38 2.63 -8.81
C VAL A 70 -1.48 1.11 -8.69
N LEU A 71 -0.33 0.45 -8.55
CA LEU A 71 -0.23 -1.01 -8.36
C LEU A 71 0.33 -1.38 -6.99
N ASP A 72 1.17 -0.50 -6.44
CA ASP A 72 1.75 -0.64 -5.12
C ASP A 72 0.76 -0.10 -4.09
N ILE A 73 0.19 -1.01 -3.31
CA ILE A 73 -0.86 -0.71 -2.32
C ILE A 73 -0.48 -1.28 -0.95
N THR A 74 -1.10 -0.75 0.09
CA THR A 74 -0.89 -1.16 1.47
C THR A 74 -2.18 -1.70 2.06
N ILE A 75 -2.14 -2.92 2.59
CA ILE A 75 -3.20 -3.54 3.38
C ILE A 75 -2.80 -3.50 4.85
N THR A 76 -3.67 -3.04 5.72
CA THR A 76 -3.40 -2.85 7.15
C THR A 76 -4.42 -3.60 8.01
N LYS A 77 -3.95 -4.14 9.13
CA LYS A 77 -4.75 -4.82 10.15
C LYS A 77 -4.37 -4.27 11.52
N ASN A 78 -5.36 -3.97 12.37
CA ASN A 78 -5.19 -3.44 13.72
C ASN A 78 -4.41 -2.10 13.81
N PHE A 79 -4.48 -1.27 12.76
CA PHE A 79 -3.97 0.11 12.78
C PHE A 79 -5.10 1.11 13.04
N GLN A 80 -4.92 1.95 14.05
CA GLN A 80 -5.80 3.08 14.32
C GLN A 80 -5.47 4.28 13.41
N GLN A 81 -4.18 4.52 13.17
CA GLN A 81 -3.74 5.61 12.30
C GLN A 81 -3.91 5.25 10.81
N ILE A 82 -4.13 6.28 10.00
CA ILE A 82 -4.10 6.17 8.54
C ILE A 82 -2.65 6.43 8.09
N PRO A 83 -2.06 5.55 7.27
CA PRO A 83 -0.72 5.79 6.74
C PRO A 83 -0.68 6.96 5.76
N TYR A 84 0.43 7.68 5.76
CA TYR A 84 0.81 8.58 4.68
C TYR A 84 1.63 7.82 3.64
N LEU A 85 1.21 7.90 2.36
CA LEU A 85 1.85 7.24 1.23
C LEU A 85 2.36 8.31 0.24
N SER A 86 3.66 8.36 0.01
CA SER A 86 4.26 9.26 -0.98
C SER A 86 5.06 8.49 -2.02
N VAL A 87 4.97 8.93 -3.28
CA VAL A 87 5.70 8.34 -4.40
C VAL A 87 6.90 9.21 -4.74
N HIS A 88 8.05 8.57 -5.00
CA HIS A 88 9.28 9.25 -5.35
C HIS A 88 9.68 8.89 -6.77
N ASN A 89 9.92 9.90 -7.61
CA ASN A 89 10.50 9.70 -8.93
C ASN A 89 12.02 9.53 -8.81
N GLN A 90 12.41 8.39 -8.27
CA GLN A 90 13.79 7.97 -8.08
C GLN A 90 13.95 6.62 -8.77
N LEU A 91 15.17 6.33 -9.23
CA LEU A 91 15.53 5.11 -9.98
C LEU A 91 15.07 5.11 -11.45
N ASN A 92 15.62 4.18 -12.24
CA ASN A 92 15.36 4.03 -13.67
C ASN A 92 14.40 2.86 -13.98
N SER A 93 13.50 2.53 -13.04
CA SER A 93 12.48 1.49 -13.20
C SER A 93 11.17 2.07 -13.74
N ASP A 94 10.33 1.21 -14.31
CA ASP A 94 8.94 1.55 -14.65
C ASP A 94 8.06 1.67 -13.39
N HIS A 95 8.50 1.10 -12.26
CA HIS A 95 7.93 1.34 -10.93
C HIS A 95 8.64 2.49 -10.22
N LEU A 96 7.83 3.29 -9.51
CA LEU A 96 8.29 4.37 -8.66
C LEU A 96 8.28 3.94 -7.19
N PRO A 97 9.37 4.17 -6.44
CA PRO A 97 9.41 3.89 -5.01
C PRO A 97 8.27 4.56 -4.23
N VAL A 98 7.67 3.80 -3.31
CA VAL A 98 6.60 4.27 -2.42
C VAL A 98 7.09 4.26 -0.98
N ASN A 99 7.00 5.41 -0.31
CA ASN A 99 7.24 5.54 1.12
C ASN A 99 5.93 5.40 1.89
N LEU A 100 5.92 4.46 2.84
CA LEU A 100 4.82 4.23 3.78
C LEU A 100 5.21 4.76 5.16
N THR A 101 4.52 5.79 5.63
CA THR A 101 4.82 6.44 6.91
C THR A 101 3.61 6.41 7.83
N TYR A 102 3.82 5.97 9.08
CA TYR A 102 2.88 6.19 10.17
C TYR A 102 3.42 7.28 11.08
N HIS A 103 2.64 8.32 11.31
CA HIS A 103 2.97 9.31 12.31
C HIS A 103 2.50 8.81 13.67
N SER A 104 3.44 8.56 14.58
CA SER A 104 3.11 8.44 15.99
C SER A 104 2.72 9.83 16.50
N PHE A 105 1.62 9.92 17.23
CA PHE A 105 1.43 11.05 18.13
C PHE A 105 2.33 10.80 19.34
N GLU A 106 3.61 11.14 19.22
CA GLU A 106 4.43 11.33 20.41
C GLU A 106 4.18 12.75 20.90
N GLU A 107 3.45 12.88 22.00
CA GLU A 107 3.55 14.08 22.82
C GLU A 107 5.03 14.21 23.27
N ASN A 108 5.79 15.04 22.55
CA ASN A 108 7.12 15.56 22.90
C ASN A 108 8.40 14.73 22.57
N SER A 109 8.50 14.10 21.40
CA SER A 109 9.81 13.62 20.93
C SER A 109 10.24 14.20 19.59
N SER A 110 11.46 14.72 19.56
CA SER A 110 12.17 15.21 18.39
C SER A 110 12.11 14.22 17.22
N ILE A 111 11.61 14.68 16.07
CA ILE A 111 11.53 13.92 14.82
C ILE A 111 12.93 13.37 14.47
N LYS A 112 13.06 12.05 14.38
CA LYS A 112 14.23 11.37 13.81
C LYS A 112 13.85 10.78 12.47
N THR A 113 14.37 11.38 11.40
CA THR A 113 14.28 10.84 10.04
C THR A 113 15.39 9.80 9.84
N TYR A 114 15.01 8.58 9.49
CA TYR A 114 15.96 7.54 9.08
C TYR A 114 15.89 7.39 7.55
N TYR A 115 17.03 7.61 6.89
CA TYR A 115 17.20 7.25 5.49
C TYR A 115 17.72 5.81 5.42
N GLY A 116 16.92 4.90 4.86
CA GLY A 116 17.38 3.57 4.50
C GLY A 116 18.41 3.68 3.38
N LEU A 117 19.65 3.31 3.69
CA LEU A 117 20.72 3.18 2.70
C LEU A 117 20.53 1.85 1.96
N ASP A 118 20.07 1.92 0.71
CA ASP A 118 20.26 0.81 -0.22
C ASP A 118 21.76 0.70 -0.53
N LYS A 119 22.41 -0.31 0.04
CA LYS A 119 23.73 -0.74 -0.41
C LYS A 119 23.56 -1.50 -1.71
N ILE A 120 24.24 -0.99 -2.75
CA ILE A 120 24.56 -1.66 -4.01
C ILE A 120 25.29 -2.97 -3.72
#